data_AF-A0A7C9PWS4-F1
#
_entry.id   AF-A0A7C9PWS4-F1
#
_cell.length_a   1.000
_cell.length_b   1.000
_cell.length_c   1.000
_cell.angle_alpha   90.00
_cell.angle_beta   90.00
_cell.angle_gamma   90.00
#
_symmetry.space_group_name_H-M   'P 1'
#
loop_
_entity.id
_entity.type
_entity.pdbx_description
1 polymer ?
#
loop_
_entity_poly.entity_id
_entity_poly.type
_entity_poly.pdbx_seq_one_letter_code
_entity_poly.pdbx_strand_id
1 'polypeptide(L)'
;MTPQYKTQSLDTHIDIELLQFQGLRKFSTCQRADLVRGLTQGCLEICSIGIRHQYPKASFSQRRWEFARRTFGEEIANKFYNYYKEDERPLIIPDPIGLALEVADIAVSGQLSALSYRPKPCLS
;
A
#
# COMPACT_ATOMS: atom_id res chain seq x y z
N MET A 1 -16.99 -27.74 20.63
CA MET A 1 -17.73 -26.48 20.45
C MET A 1 -16.89 -25.57 19.58
N THR A 2 -17.22 -25.44 18.29
CA THR A 2 -16.70 -24.34 17.48
C THR A 2 -17.39 -23.07 17.97
N PRO A 3 -16.65 -22.01 18.37
CA PRO A 3 -17.28 -20.71 18.60
C PRO A 3 -18.07 -20.35 17.35
N GLN A 4 -19.31 -19.89 17.51
CA GLN A 4 -20.18 -19.46 16.41
C GLN A 4 -19.55 -18.22 15.77
N TYR A 5 -18.66 -18.47 14.81
CA TYR A 5 -17.96 -17.44 14.08
C TYR A 5 -18.98 -16.62 13.29
N LYS A 6 -18.94 -15.30 13.47
CA LYS A 6 -19.77 -14.34 12.72
C LYS A 6 -18.91 -13.73 11.63
N THR A 7 -19.46 -13.67 10.43
CA THR A 7 -18.72 -13.15 9.28
C THR A 7 -18.39 -11.67 9.43
N GLN A 8 -17.26 -11.24 8.87
CA GLN A 8 -16.85 -9.84 8.86
C GLN A 8 -17.59 -9.02 7.81
N SER A 9 -18.05 -9.66 6.74
CA SER A 9 -18.89 -9.07 5.70
C SER A 9 -20.25 -9.76 5.60
N LEU A 10 -21.29 -8.99 5.27
CA LEU A 10 -22.62 -9.53 4.97
C LEU A 10 -22.64 -10.34 3.66
N ASP A 11 -21.73 -10.03 2.74
CA ASP A 11 -21.69 -10.61 1.40
C ASP A 11 -20.77 -11.84 1.30
N THR A 12 -20.14 -12.26 2.40
CA THR A 12 -19.22 -13.40 2.41
C THR A 12 -19.80 -14.55 3.21
N HIS A 13 -19.84 -15.74 2.61
CA HIS A 13 -20.27 -16.95 3.29
C HIS A 13 -19.25 -17.38 4.35
N ILE A 14 -19.72 -17.91 5.47
CA ILE A 14 -18.87 -18.30 6.61
C ILE A 14 -17.74 -19.24 6.21
N ASP A 15 -18.01 -20.23 5.36
CA ASP A 15 -17.02 -21.20 4.90
C ASP A 15 -15.90 -20.56 4.07
N ILE A 16 -16.20 -19.47 3.34
CA ILE A 16 -15.22 -18.75 2.54
C ILE A 16 -14.28 -17.95 3.42
N GLU A 17 -14.78 -17.24 4.44
CA GLU A 17 -13.92 -16.53 5.39
C GLU A 17 -13.04 -17.51 6.18
N LEU A 18 -13.60 -18.66 6.61
CA LEU A 18 -12.83 -19.71 7.27
C LEU A 18 -11.72 -20.27 6.36
N LEU A 19 -12.01 -20.51 5.08
CA LEU A 19 -11.01 -20.94 4.10
C LEU A 19 -9.91 -19.87 3.91
N GLN A 20 -10.28 -18.59 3.81
CA GLN A 20 -9.33 -17.48 3.72
C GLN A 20 -8.42 -17.42 4.95
N PHE A 21 -8.94 -17.59 6.17
CA PHE A 21 -8.10 -17.63 7.37
C PHE A 21 -7.16 -18.83 7.40
N GLN A 22 -7.63 -20.00 6.99
CA GLN A 22 -6.77 -21.17 6.88
C GLN A 22 -5.65 -20.95 5.86
N GLY A 23 -5.94 -20.31 4.73
CA GLY A 23 -4.93 -19.91 3.74
C GLY A 23 -3.92 -18.92 4.33
N LEU A 24 -4.40 -17.84 4.95
CA LEU A 24 -3.57 -16.81 5.59
C LEU A 24 -2.66 -17.37 6.68
N ARG A 25 -3.13 -18.35 7.48
CA ARG A 25 -2.32 -19.01 8.51
C ARG A 25 -1.18 -19.86 7.96
N LYS A 26 -1.30 -20.32 6.70
CA LYS A 26 -0.27 -21.11 6.02
C LYS A 26 0.79 -20.23 5.34
N PHE A 27 0.55 -18.93 5.22
CA PHE A 27 1.49 -18.03 4.58
C PHE A 27 2.73 -17.83 5.46
N SER A 28 3.90 -17.88 4.85
CA SER A 28 5.14 -17.40 5.47
C SER A 28 5.06 -15.90 5.74
N THR A 29 5.92 -15.38 6.62
CA THR A 29 5.99 -13.93 6.89
C THR A 29 6.20 -13.13 5.61
N CYS A 30 7.02 -13.62 4.68
CA CYS A 30 7.27 -13.00 3.39
C CYS A 30 6.01 -12.97 2.51
N GLN A 31 5.30 -14.10 2.40
CA GLN A 31 4.04 -14.16 1.63
C GLN A 31 2.97 -13.23 2.22
N ARG A 32 2.93 -13.07 3.54
CA ARG A 32 2.04 -12.10 4.19
C ARG A 32 2.45 -10.66 3.87
N ALA A 33 3.74 -10.35 3.87
CA ALA A 33 4.23 -9.02 3.51
C ALA A 33 3.89 -8.68 2.05
N ASP A 34 4.10 -9.61 1.12
CA ASP A 34 3.76 -9.43 -0.30
C ASP A 34 2.25 -9.24 -0.50
N LEU A 35 1.42 -10.01 0.19
CA LEU A 35 -0.04 -9.84 0.14
C LEU A 35 -0.45 -8.43 0.61
N VAL A 36 0.05 -7.98 1.76
CA VAL A 36 -0.28 -6.66 2.30
C VAL A 36 0.27 -5.54 1.41
N ARG A 37 1.44 -5.73 0.82
CA ARG A 37 2.02 -4.82 -0.17
C ARG A 37 1.12 -4.65 -1.38
N GLY A 38 0.69 -5.74 -2.01
CA GLY A 38 -0.20 -5.70 -3.17
C GLY A 38 -1.54 -5.04 -2.85
N LEU A 39 -2.14 -5.37 -1.71
CA LEU A 39 -3.38 -4.73 -1.23
C LEU A 39 -3.18 -3.22 -1.00
N THR A 40 -2.06 -2.83 -0.41
CA THR A 40 -1.74 -1.42 -0.17
C THR A 40 -1.59 -0.67 -1.48
N GLN A 41 -0.82 -1.20 -2.43
CA GLN A 41 -0.62 -0.59 -3.76
C GLN A 41 -1.95 -0.42 -4.50
N GLY A 42 -2.76 -1.48 -4.57
CA GLY A 42 -4.07 -1.42 -5.23
C GLY A 42 -5.01 -0.40 -4.59
N CYS A 43 -5.05 -0.31 -3.26
CA CYS A 43 -5.84 0.71 -2.56
C CYS A 43 -5.37 2.13 -2.91
N LEU A 44 -4.06 2.38 -2.91
CA LEU A 44 -3.50 3.69 -3.26
C LEU A 44 -3.75 4.05 -4.73
N GLU A 45 -3.72 3.08 -5.64
CA GLU A 45 -4.08 3.25 -7.06
C GLU A 45 -5.54 3.65 -7.23
N ILE A 46 -6.46 2.95 -6.59
CA ILE A 46 -7.89 3.27 -6.61
C ILE A 46 -8.13 4.67 -6.03
N CYS A 47 -7.47 5.02 -4.92
CA CYS A 47 -7.56 6.38 -4.35
C CYS A 47 -7.07 7.45 -5.32
N SER A 48 -5.93 7.22 -6.00
CA SER A 48 -5.37 8.13 -7.00
C SER A 48 -6.32 8.32 -8.18
N ILE A 49 -6.92 7.24 -8.70
CA ILE A 49 -7.93 7.28 -9.77
C ILE A 49 -9.16 8.08 -9.30
N GLY A 50 -9.66 7.80 -8.09
CA GLY A 50 -10.80 8.52 -7.52
C GLY A 50 -10.56 10.02 -7.39
N ILE A 51 -9.37 10.43 -6.95
CA ILE A 51 -8.98 11.86 -6.87
C ILE A 51 -8.93 12.48 -8.27
N ARG A 52 -8.34 11.80 -9.25
CA ARG A 52 -8.30 12.29 -10.64
C ARG A 52 -9.71 12.48 -11.22
N HIS A 53 -10.61 11.57 -10.91
CA HIS A 53 -12.01 11.64 -11.34
C HIS A 53 -12.77 12.79 -10.66
N GLN A 54 -12.56 13.00 -9.35
CA GLN A 54 -13.20 14.10 -8.60
C GLN A 54 -12.66 15.49 -8.98
N TYR A 55 -11.36 15.58 -9.31
CA TYR A 55 -10.70 16.84 -9.66
C TYR A 55 -10.03 16.76 -11.05
N PRO A 56 -10.82 16.71 -12.14
CA PRO A 56 -10.32 16.51 -13.50
C PRO A 56 -9.47 17.68 -14.02
N LYS A 57 -9.67 18.89 -13.49
CA LYS A 57 -8.95 20.11 -13.88
C LYS A 57 -7.88 20.57 -12.87
N ALA A 58 -7.72 19.85 -11.76
CA ALA A 58 -6.73 20.19 -10.76
C ALA A 58 -5.30 19.95 -11.29
N SER A 59 -4.37 20.80 -10.85
CA SER A 59 -2.94 20.63 -11.09
C SER A 59 -2.40 19.35 -10.44
N PHE A 60 -1.20 18.92 -10.80
CA PHE A 60 -0.61 17.75 -10.16
C PHE A 60 -0.28 18.01 -8.70
N SER A 61 0.17 19.22 -8.36
CA SER A 61 0.38 19.69 -6.99
C SER A 61 -0.90 19.57 -6.14
N GLN A 62 -2.05 20.03 -6.65
CA GLN A 62 -3.34 19.91 -5.96
C GLN A 62 -3.79 18.46 -5.77
N ARG A 63 -3.63 17.61 -6.80
CA ARG A 63 -3.99 16.19 -6.68
C ARG A 63 -3.11 15.46 -5.68
N ARG A 64 -1.82 15.80 -5.59
CA ARG A 64 -0.92 15.26 -4.56
C ARG A 64 -1.31 15.70 -3.16
N TRP A 65 -1.74 16.95 -2.99
CA TRP A 65 -2.26 17.40 -1.70
C TRP A 65 -3.52 16.64 -1.30
N GLU A 66 -4.49 16.47 -2.21
CA GLU A 66 -5.70 15.68 -1.94
C GLU A 66 -5.37 14.23 -1.57
N PHE A 67 -4.38 13.64 -2.24
CA PHE A 67 -3.90 12.31 -1.90
C PHE A 67 -3.30 12.28 -0.49
N ALA A 68 -2.35 13.17 -0.20
CA ALA A 68 -1.71 13.25 1.11
C ALA A 68 -2.72 13.53 2.24
N ARG A 69 -3.70 14.41 2.02
CA ARG A 69 -4.74 14.75 3.00
C ARG A 69 -5.59 13.54 3.35
N ARG A 70 -5.94 12.72 2.36
CA ARG A 70 -6.78 11.52 2.56
C ARG A 70 -6.00 10.35 3.17
N THR A 71 -4.71 10.23 2.86
CA THR A 71 -3.87 9.12 3.37
C THR A 71 -3.26 9.42 4.74
N PHE A 72 -2.82 10.65 4.99
CA PHE A 72 -2.02 11.02 6.17
C PHE A 72 -2.67 12.10 7.04
N GLY A 73 -3.82 12.64 6.63
CA GLY A 73 -4.47 13.75 7.31
C GLY A 73 -3.96 15.12 6.86
N GLU A 74 -4.71 16.15 7.21
CA GLU A 74 -4.54 17.51 6.70
C GLU A 74 -3.27 18.18 7.20
N GLU A 75 -2.89 17.99 8.47
CA GLU A 75 -1.68 18.59 9.05
C GLU A 75 -0.43 18.18 8.27
N ILE A 76 -0.31 16.87 8.00
CA ILE A 76 0.81 16.30 7.25
C ILE A 76 0.76 16.79 5.80
N ALA A 77 -0.41 16.77 5.17
CA ALA A 77 -0.58 17.23 3.79
C ALA A 77 -0.17 18.70 3.60
N ASN A 78 -0.52 19.58 4.53
CA ASN A 78 -0.16 21.01 4.48
C ASN A 78 1.35 21.21 4.63
N LYS A 79 2.01 20.44 5.50
CA LYS A 79 3.46 20.45 5.62
C LYS A 79 4.11 20.11 4.28
N PHE A 80 3.69 19.02 3.63
CA PHE A 80 4.25 18.59 2.34
C PHE A 80 3.93 19.53 1.18
N TYR A 81 2.70 20.08 1.12
CA TYR A 81 2.29 20.95 0.03
C TYR A 81 3.18 22.18 -0.12
N ASN A 82 3.55 22.80 0.99
CA ASN A 82 4.39 24.00 0.95
C ASN A 82 5.79 23.74 0.36
N TYR A 83 6.33 22.53 0.50
CA TYR A 83 7.62 22.15 -0.08
C TYR A 83 7.53 21.78 -1.56
N TYR A 84 6.39 21.28 -2.03
CA TYR A 84 6.23 20.71 -3.37
C TYR A 84 5.18 21.42 -4.22
N LYS A 85 4.74 22.63 -3.84
CA LYS A 85 3.67 23.38 -4.53
C LYS A 85 3.99 23.68 -6.00
N GLU A 86 5.27 23.84 -6.34
CA GLU A 86 5.75 24.15 -7.70
C GLU A 86 6.16 22.90 -8.47
N ASP A 87 6.18 21.74 -7.81
CA ASP A 87 6.36 20.47 -8.48
C ASP A 87 5.07 20.20 -9.28
N GLU A 88 5.21 19.93 -10.58
CA GLU A 88 4.10 19.53 -11.47
C GLU A 88 4.32 18.13 -12.06
N ARG A 89 5.16 17.31 -11.44
CA ARG A 89 5.25 15.89 -11.77
C ARG A 89 3.99 15.15 -11.33
N PRO A 90 3.58 14.07 -12.02
CA PRO A 90 2.49 13.23 -11.58
C PRO A 90 2.70 12.67 -10.15
N LEU A 91 1.60 12.37 -9.45
CA LEU A 91 1.66 11.60 -8.20
C LEU A 91 2.30 10.23 -8.49
N ILE A 92 3.38 9.93 -7.78
CA ILE A 92 3.98 8.60 -7.75
C ILE A 92 3.37 7.87 -6.55
N ILE A 93 2.76 6.72 -6.80
CA ILE A 93 2.21 5.89 -5.74
C ILE A 93 3.38 5.24 -5.01
N PRO A 94 3.54 5.48 -3.69
CA PRO A 94 4.66 4.95 -2.96
C PRO A 94 4.48 3.45 -2.72
N ASP A 95 5.62 2.75 -2.60
CA ASP A 95 5.68 1.37 -2.15
C ASP A 95 6.48 1.27 -0.83
N PRO A 96 5.89 1.75 0.27
CA PRO A 96 6.60 1.83 1.55
C PRO A 96 6.96 0.44 2.10
N ILE A 97 6.15 -0.57 1.80
CA ILE A 97 6.40 -1.95 2.25
C ILE A 97 7.55 -2.56 1.44
N GLY A 98 7.56 -2.38 0.12
CA GLY A 98 8.70 -2.78 -0.71
C GLY A 98 10.00 -2.15 -0.23
N LEU A 99 9.99 -0.84 0.01
CA LEU A 99 11.15 -0.12 0.55
C LEU A 99 11.58 -0.66 1.92
N ALA A 100 10.65 -0.93 2.82
CA ALA A 100 10.97 -1.49 4.14
C ALA A 100 11.59 -2.90 4.04
N LEU A 101 11.09 -3.74 3.12
CA LEU A 101 11.67 -5.06 2.85
C LEU A 101 13.09 -4.96 2.30
N GLU A 102 13.36 -4.01 1.40
CA GLU A 102 14.71 -3.76 0.90
C GLU A 102 15.66 -3.30 2.01
N VAL A 103 15.23 -2.35 2.84
CA VAL A 103 16.04 -1.87 3.98
C VAL A 103 16.34 -3.01 4.95
N ALA A 104 15.35 -3.87 5.22
CA ALA A 104 15.55 -5.05 6.07
C ALA A 104 16.54 -6.03 5.44
N ASP A 105 16.45 -6.26 4.12
CA ASP A 105 17.38 -7.15 3.41
C ASP A 105 18.81 -6.60 3.43
N ILE A 106 19.00 -5.29 3.22
CA ILE A 106 20.31 -4.62 3.34
C ILE A 106 20.86 -4.75 4.77
N ALA A 107 20.02 -4.52 5.78
CA ALA A 107 20.43 -4.60 7.18
C ALA A 107 20.87 -6.02 7.58
N VAL A 108 20.29 -7.05 6.96
CA VAL A 108 20.62 -8.46 7.22
C VAL A 108 21.80 -8.95 6.37
N SER A 109 21.91 -8.50 5.10
CA SER A 109 22.92 -8.97 4.13
C SER A 109 24.22 -8.17 4.12
N GLY A 110 24.24 -6.97 4.68
CA GLY A 110 25.44 -6.13 4.79
C GLY A 110 25.98 -5.57 3.46
N GLN A 111 25.23 -5.67 2.35
CA GLN A 111 25.65 -5.17 1.05
C GLN A 111 24.67 -4.15 0.47
N LEU A 112 25.17 -2.95 0.19
CA LEU A 112 24.51 -1.93 -0.63
C LEU A 112 24.67 -2.32 -2.11
N SER A 113 23.76 -3.11 -2.68
CA SER A 113 23.70 -3.27 -4.12
C SER A 113 22.88 -2.14 -4.75
N ALA A 114 23.49 -1.49 -5.75
CA ALA A 114 22.98 -0.30 -6.42
C ALA A 114 21.52 -0.39 -6.91
N LEU A 115 20.84 0.74 -6.80
CA LEU A 115 19.48 1.06 -7.24
C LEU A 115 19.16 0.55 -8.67
N SER A 116 18.68 -0.68 -8.79
CA SER A 116 17.80 -1.08 -9.89
C SER A 116 16.76 -2.07 -9.35
N TYR A 117 15.55 -1.59 -9.14
CA TYR A 117 14.47 -2.43 -8.61
C TYR A 117 14.04 -3.46 -9.66
N ARG A 118 14.32 -4.74 -9.39
CA ARG A 118 13.54 -5.85 -9.93
C ARG A 118 12.94 -6.60 -8.73
N PRO A 119 11.61 -6.79 -8.68
CA PRO A 119 11.02 -7.60 -7.62
C PRO A 119 11.60 -9.01 -7.71
N LYS A 120 12.42 -9.41 -6.75
CA LYS A 120 12.75 -10.82 -6.55
C LYS A 120 11.54 -11.42 -5.84
N PRO A 121 10.86 -12.43 -6.41
CA PRO A 121 9.88 -13.18 -5.64
C PRO A 121 10.58 -13.76 -4.41
N CYS A 122 9.94 -13.68 -3.25
CA CYS A 122 10.45 -14.34 -2.06
C CYS A 122 10.64 -15.83 -2.38
N LEU A 123 11.89 -16.29 -2.36
CA LEU A 123 12.24 -17.68 -2.64
C LEU A 123 11.55 -18.56 -1.59
N SER A 124 10.81 -19.55 -2.08
CA SER A 124 10.14 -20.60 -1.32
C SER A 124 11.12 -21.56 -0.67
#